data_AF-A0A7V0MHL6-F1
#
_entry.id   AF-A0A7V0MHL6-F1
#
_cell.length_a   1.000
_cell.length_b   1.000
_cell.length_c   1.000
_cell.angle_alpha   90.00
_cell.angle_beta   90.00
_cell.angle_gamma   90.00
#
_symmetry.space_group_name_H-M   'P 1'
#
loop_
_entity.id
_entity.type
_entity.pdbx_description
1 polymer ?
#
loop_
_entity_poly.entity_id
_entity_poly.type
_entity_poly.pdbx_seq_one_letter_code
_entity_poly.pdbx_strand_id
1 'polypeptide(L)' 'MPPSVKIVGGKAVLKKVQTIYTSPIRLNDLVKSGTVTAKLVLVPASIDLAPGEKDVVEISYIIVDDTQLPEDEASVE' A
#
# COMPACT_ATOMS: atom_id res chain seq x y z
N MET A 1 -0.23 12.85 -1.90
CA MET A 1 -1.42 12.51 -1.08
C MET A 1 -1.60 11.01 -1.14
N PRO A 2 -1.75 10.30 -0.01
CA PRO A 2 -2.14 8.90 -0.07
C PRO A 2 -3.54 8.80 -0.69
N PRO A 3 -3.84 7.73 -1.44
CA PRO A 3 -5.17 7.53 -2.01
C PRO A 3 -6.17 7.30 -0.87
N SER A 4 -7.05 8.27 -0.63
CA SER A 4 -8.24 8.09 0.22
C SER A 4 -9.33 7.44 -0.62
N VAL A 5 -9.94 6.38 -0.11
CA VAL A 5 -10.98 5.62 -0.82
C VAL A 5 -12.24 5.60 0.02
N LYS A 6 -13.40 5.76 -0.61
CA LYS A 6 -14.69 5.70 0.09
C LYS A 6 -15.22 4.28 0.14
N ILE A 7 -15.64 3.86 1.34
CA ILE A 7 -16.22 2.55 1.59
C ILE A 7 -17.66 2.68 2.09
N VAL A 8 -18.48 1.67 1.82
CA VAL A 8 -19.88 1.56 2.23
C VAL A 8 -20.08 0.23 2.96
N GLY A 9 -20.83 0.25 4.06
CA GLY A 9 -21.08 -0.95 4.84
C GLY A 9 -21.91 -0.68 6.10
N GLY A 10 -22.10 -1.71 6.91
CA GLY A 10 -22.84 -1.60 8.17
C GLY A 10 -22.17 -0.65 9.16
N LYS A 11 -22.94 0.24 9.80
CA LYS A 11 -22.45 1.25 10.76
C LYS A 11 -21.52 0.70 11.85
N ALA A 12 -21.84 -0.47 12.40
CA ALA A 12 -21.04 -1.11 13.45
C ALA A 12 -19.68 -1.63 12.92
N VAL A 13 -19.63 -2.01 11.64
CA VAL A 13 -18.42 -2.48 10.96
C VAL A 13 -17.54 -1.31 10.58
N LEU A 14 -18.11 -0.25 9.99
CA LEU A 14 -17.40 0.98 9.62
C LEU A 14 -16.74 1.66 10.83
N LYS A 15 -17.30 1.53 12.03
CA LYS A 15 -16.68 2.03 13.27
C LYS A 15 -15.40 1.28 13.68
N LYS A 16 -15.21 0.06 13.20
CA LYS A 16 -14.07 -0.80 13.57
C LYS A 16 -12.97 -0.80 12.51
N VAL A 17 -13.31 -0.55 11.25
CA VAL A 17 -12.33 -0.52 10.15
C VAL A 17 -11.63 0.82 10.09
N GLN A 18 -10.34 0.81 10.40
CA GLN A 18 -9.47 1.99 10.38
C GLN A 18 -8.42 1.93 9.27
N THR A 19 -8.15 0.74 8.72
CA THR A 19 -7.08 0.52 7.75
C THR A 19 -7.58 -0.39 6.64
N ILE A 20 -7.38 0.03 5.40
CA ILE A 20 -7.60 -0.79 4.21
C ILE A 20 -6.23 -1.24 3.72
N TYR A 21 -6.06 -2.54 3.55
CA TYR A 21 -4.82 -3.13 3.07
C TYR A 21 -4.85 -3.26 1.55
N THR A 22 -3.68 -3.32 0.93
CA THR A 22 -3.52 -3.73 -0.46
C THR A 22 -3.22 -5.23 -0.53
N SER A 23 -3.42 -5.82 -1.71
CA SER A 23 -2.98 -7.18 -2.01
C SER A 23 -1.45 -7.25 -1.91
N PRO A 24 -0.87 -8.32 -1.34
CA PRO A 24 0.58 -8.48 -1.29
C PRO A 24 1.23 -8.37 -2.67
N ILE A 25 2.31 -7.60 -2.76
CA ILE A 25 3.13 -7.49 -3.97
C ILE A 25 4.40 -8.33 -3.76
N ARG A 26 4.72 -9.18 -4.75
CA ARG A 26 5.96 -9.96 -4.73
C ARG A 26 7.13 -9.06 -5.10
N LEU A 27 8.11 -8.98 -4.21
CA LEU A 27 9.29 -8.13 -4.43
C LEU A 27 10.28 -8.75 -5.42
N ASN A 28 10.29 -10.07 -5.57
CA ASN A 28 11.21 -10.79 -6.45
C ASN A 28 11.09 -10.39 -7.93
N ASP A 29 9.93 -9.88 -8.34
CA ASP A 29 9.67 -9.47 -9.72
C ASP A 29 10.06 -7.99 -9.97
N LEU A 30 10.45 -7.25 -8.92
CA LEU A 30 10.83 -5.84 -9.00
C LEU A 30 12.33 -5.73 -9.26
N VAL A 31 12.70 -5.43 -10.51
CA VAL A 31 14.11 -5.31 -10.93
C VAL A 31 14.57 -3.84 -10.97
N LYS A 32 13.63 -2.90 -11.08
CA LYS A 32 13.92 -1.47 -11.22
C LYS A 32 12.86 -0.66 -10.48
N SER A 33 13.21 0.54 -10.00
CA SER A 33 12.25 1.52 -9.49
C SER A 33 11.16 1.81 -10.53
N GLY A 34 9.93 1.99 -10.09
CA GLY A 34 8.80 2.18 -11.00
C GLY A 34 7.46 2.23 -10.29
N THR A 35 6.41 1.92 -11.05
CA THR A 35 5.04 1.84 -10.54
C THR A 35 4.51 0.42 -10.63
N VAL A 36 3.71 0.02 -9.65
CA VAL A 36 2.99 -1.25 -9.63
C VAL A 36 1.56 -1.00 -9.18
N THR A 37 0.63 -1.81 -9.67
CA THR A 37 -0.77 -1.74 -9.24
C THR A 37 -1.08 -2.83 -8.22
N ALA A 38 -1.87 -2.48 -7.20
CA ALA A 38 -2.34 -3.44 -6.20
C ALA A 38 -3.84 -3.28 -5.96
N LYS A 39 -4.51 -4.40 -5.69
CA LYS A 39 -5.93 -4.40 -5.33
C LYS A 39 -6.13 -4.04 -3.87
N LEU A 40 -7.23 -3.38 -3.54
CA LEU A 40 -7.64 -3.14 -2.16
C LEU A 40 -8.30 -4.40 -1.60
N VAL A 41 -7.91 -4.76 -0.39
CA VAL A 41 -8.44 -5.91 0.35
C VAL A 41 -9.45 -5.40 1.36
N LEU A 42 -10.73 -5.64 1.07
CA LEU A 42 -11.86 -5.21 1.91
C LEU A 42 -12.16 -6.28 2.94
N VAL A 43 -11.76 -6.02 4.19
CA VAL A 43 -12.03 -6.92 5.32
C VAL A 43 -12.69 -6.12 6.43
N PRO A 44 -13.86 -6.56 6.94
CA PRO A 44 -14.61 -7.79 6.60
C PRO A 44 -15.42 -7.70 5.29
N ALA A 45 -15.83 -8.86 4.76
CA ALA A 45 -16.58 -9.00 3.49
C ALA A 45 -17.94 -8.27 3.44
N SER A 46 -18.41 -7.71 4.55
CA SER A 46 -19.62 -6.88 4.65
C SER A 46 -19.38 -5.40 4.30
N ILE A 47 -18.21 -5.07 3.76
CA ILE A 47 -17.83 -3.74 3.31
C ILE A 47 -17.60 -3.79 1.80
N ASP A 48 -18.07 -2.78 1.11
CA ASP A 48 -17.86 -2.58 -0.31
C ASP A 48 -17.28 -1.18 -0.58
N LEU A 49 -16.80 -0.97 -1.80
CA LEU A 49 -16.40 0.35 -2.28
C LEU A 49 -17.62 1.19 -2.62
N ALA A 50 -17.52 2.51 -2.41
CA ALA A 50 -18.57 3.41 -2.86
C ALA A 50 -18.66 3.42 -4.40
N PRO A 51 -19.84 3.67 -4.98
CA PRO A 51 -20.00 3.72 -6.43
C PRO A 51 -19.02 4.72 -7.07
N GLY A 52 -18.24 4.25 -8.06
CA GLY A 52 -17.26 5.05 -8.79
C GLY A 52 -15.84 5.03 -8.19
N GLU A 53 -15.64 4.43 -7.03
CA GLU A 53 -14.31 4.19 -6.47
C GLU A 53 -13.63 2.99 -7.16
N LYS A 54 -12.31 3.06 -7.32
CA LYS A 54 -11.51 1.98 -7.91
C LYS A 54 -11.00 1.04 -6.82
N ASP A 55 -11.05 -0.25 -7.09
CA ASP A 55 -10.47 -1.29 -6.25
C ASP A 55 -8.95 -1.46 -6.46
N VAL A 56 -8.35 -0.69 -7.36
CA VAL A 56 -6.92 -0.75 -7.70
C VAL A 56 -6.25 0.59 -7.40
N VAL A 57 -5.13 0.53 -6.71
CA VAL A 57 -4.25 1.67 -6.44
C VAL A 57 -2.91 1.52 -7.16
N GLU A 58 -2.33 2.64 -7.59
CA GLU A 58 -0.97 2.71 -8.13
C GLU A 58 0.01 3.04 -7.00
N ILE A 59 1.08 2.26 -6.93
CA ILE A 59 2.13 2.37 -5.90
C ILE A 59 3.44 2.64 -6.63
N SER A 60 4.03 3.79 -6.35
CA SER A 60 5.37 4.14 -6.79
C SER A 60 6.39 3.66 -5.77
N TYR A 61 7.43 2.97 -6.22
CA TYR A 61 8.48 2.44 -5.36
C TYR A 61 9.87 2.72 -5.92
N ILE A 62 10.84 2.77 -5.01
CA ILE A 62 12.26 2.97 -5.32
C ILE A 62 13.02 1.74 -4.81
N ILE A 63 13.82 1.11 -5.68
CA ILE A 63 14.78 0.09 -5.28
C ILE A 63 16.11 0.80 -5.04
N VAL A 64 16.67 0.60 -3.86
CA VAL A 64 18.00 1.08 -3.49
C VAL A 64 18.90 -0.14 -3.44
N ASP A 65 19.92 -0.18 -4.30
CA ASP A 65 20.95 -1.21 -4.22
C ASP A 65 21.78 -0.99 -2.96
N ASP A 66 22.05 -2.08 -2.24
CA ASP A 66 22.90 -2.11 -1.04
C ASP A 66 24.34 -1.65 -1.32
N THR A 67 24.78 -1.68 -2.57
CA THR A 67 26.07 -1.13 -3.03
C THR A 67 26.19 0.40 -2.91
N GLN A 68 25.14 1.13 -2.52
CA GLN A 68 25.15 2.60 -2.40
C GLN A 68 24.65 3.12 -1.03
N LEU A 69 24.90 2.39 0.05
CA LEU A 69 24.94 3.02 1.38
C LEU A 69 26.34 3.64 1.56
N PRO A 70 26.48 4.97 1.71
CA PRO A 70 27.74 5.53 2.17
C PRO A 70 28.02 4.98 3.58
N GLU A 71 29.20 4.37 3.75
CA GLU A 71 29.73 3.81 5.01
C GLU A 71 30.09 4.91 6.05
N ASP A 72 29.40 6.05 6.06
CA ASP A 72 29.72 7.19 6.92
C ASP A 72 28.72 7.34 8.07
N GLU A 73 28.59 6.31 8.91
CA GLU A 73 28.36 6.46 10.36
C GLU A 73 29.02 5.30 11.11
N ALA A 74 30.30 5.04 10.80
CA ALA A 74 31.20 4.30 11.69
C ALA A 74 32.19 5.28 12.33
N SER A 75 31.96 5.57 13.61
CA SER A 75 32.92 6.13 14.57
C SER A 75 33.21 7.63 14.47
N VAL A 76 32.73 8.39 15.46
CA VAL A 76 33.61 9.27 16.22
C VAL A 76 33.32 9.04 17.71
N GLU A 77 34.42 8.82 18.44
CA GLU A 77 34.58 8.47 19.86
C GLU A 77 33.71 9.20 20.89
#